data_AF-A0A973UWL5-F1
#
_entry.id   AF-A0A973UWL5-F1
#
_cell.length_a   1.000
_cell.length_b   1.000
_cell.length_c   1.000
_cell.angle_alpha   90.00
_cell.angle_beta   90.00
_cell.angle_gamma   90.00
#
_symmetry.space_group_name_H-M   'P 1'
#
loop_
_entity.id
_entity.type
_entity.pdbx_description
1 polymer ?
#
loop_
_entity_poly.entity_id
_entity_poly.type
_entity_poly.pdbx_seq_one_letter_code
_entity_poly.pdbx_strand_id
1 'polypeptide(L)'
;MSVLGDPDGRSSDQVDAAFAQIVAGYDATPGEATWPESEDVAEKPQPSDPSSAAAPAAPTGPVWPAGGPVLNRDPRAVGPDEPSLLDGLDSFGADLPDDDAGPFVPPPPPPLPRISVQAVFGVIAIFAGLWLFFDTDLLPLGEQASMVLGLVGVIGGAAALIMRLRPGGPDDPDLPDDGAVV
;
A
#
# COMPACT_ATOMS: atom_id res chain seq x y z
N MET A 1 2.15 36.75 -1.64
CA MET A 1 2.30 35.33 -2.03
C MET A 1 2.19 34.55 -0.73
N SER A 2 0.95 34.31 -0.28
CA SER A 2 0.67 33.72 1.03
C SER A 2 0.75 32.21 0.90
N VAL A 3 1.75 31.62 1.53
CA VAL A 3 1.88 30.17 1.69
C VAL A 3 0.67 29.68 2.48
N LEU A 4 0.03 28.64 1.95
CA LEU A 4 -1.09 27.93 2.55
C LEU A 4 -0.70 27.52 3.98
N GLY A 5 -1.44 28.02 4.98
CA GLY A 5 -1.17 27.72 6.38
C GLY A 5 -1.34 26.23 6.67
N ASP A 6 -0.36 25.67 7.38
CA ASP A 6 -0.41 24.38 8.06
C ASP A 6 -1.70 24.31 8.92
N PRO A 7 -2.48 23.20 8.91
CA PRO A 7 -3.75 23.11 9.65
C PRO A 7 -3.64 23.37 11.16
N ASP A 8 -2.44 23.32 11.73
CA ASP A 8 -2.16 23.58 13.15
C ASP A 8 -1.74 25.03 13.45
N GLY A 9 -1.69 25.91 12.45
CA GLY A 9 -1.38 27.33 12.62
C GLY A 9 0.09 27.65 12.97
N ARG A 10 1.01 26.68 12.79
CA ARG A 10 2.44 26.89 13.02
C ARG A 10 3.06 27.70 11.88
N SER A 11 3.87 28.72 12.20
CA SER A 11 4.57 29.51 11.17
C SER A 11 5.76 28.72 10.58
N SER A 12 6.18 29.05 9.36
CA SER A 12 7.38 28.46 8.73
C SER A 12 8.59 28.54 9.64
N ASP A 13 8.78 29.70 10.28
CA ASP A 13 9.91 29.96 11.17
C ASP A 13 9.88 29.06 12.42
N GLN A 14 8.69 28.68 12.90
CA GLN A 14 8.55 27.74 14.02
C GLN A 14 8.87 26.31 13.59
N VAL A 15 8.50 25.92 12.37
CA VAL A 15 8.84 24.61 11.81
C VAL A 15 10.35 24.50 11.58
N ASP A 16 10.96 25.54 11.01
CA ASP A 16 12.41 25.59 10.78
C ASP A 16 13.20 25.57 12.09
N ALA A 17 12.73 26.29 13.13
CA ALA A 17 13.35 26.26 14.45
C ALA A 17 13.23 24.89 15.13
N ALA A 18 12.07 24.22 15.02
CA ALA A 18 11.86 22.88 15.56
C ALA A 18 12.72 21.84 14.83
N PHE A 19 12.85 21.95 13.50
CA PHE A 19 13.69 21.08 12.71
C PHE A 19 15.18 21.28 13.05
N ALA A 20 15.63 22.52 13.20
CA ALA A 20 16.99 22.83 13.62
C ALA A 20 17.33 22.23 14.99
N GLN A 21 16.36 22.18 15.92
CA GLN A 21 16.52 21.54 17.21
C GLN A 21 16.71 20.02 17.11
N ILE A 22 15.99 19.35 16.21
CA ILE A 22 16.14 17.89 15.96
C ILE A 22 17.52 17.60 15.38
N VAL A 23 17.95 18.37 14.37
CA VAL A 23 19.25 18.18 13.71
C VAL A 23 20.40 18.46 14.66
N ALA A 24 20.29 19.47 15.52
CA ALA A 24 21.31 19.77 16.53
C ALA A 24 21.53 18.61 17.53
N GLY A 25 20.53 17.75 17.73
CA GLY A 25 20.63 16.56 18.58
C GLY A 25 21.14 15.30 17.87
N TYR A 26 21.38 15.33 16.55
CA TYR A 26 21.70 14.12 15.77
C TYR A 26 23.04 13.49 16.14
N ASP A 27 24.07 14.32 16.39
CA ASP A 27 25.41 13.84 16.77
C ASP A 27 25.56 13.57 18.27
N ALA A 28 24.49 13.77 19.07
CA ALA A 28 24.52 13.48 20.49
C ALA A 28 24.58 11.96 20.71
N THR A 29 25.43 11.51 21.63
CA THR A 29 25.47 10.10 22.03
C THR A 29 24.09 9.68 22.54
N PRO A 30 23.47 8.63 21.97
CA PRO A 30 22.17 8.17 22.42
C PRO A 30 22.24 7.77 23.89
N GLY A 31 21.16 8.05 24.63
CA GLY A 31 20.99 7.57 26.00
C GLY A 31 20.72 6.07 26.05
N GLU A 32 20.28 5.59 27.21
CA GLU A 32 19.88 4.20 27.40
C GLU A 32 18.80 3.78 26.40
N ALA A 33 19.01 2.64 25.73
CA ALA A 33 18.08 2.15 24.72
C ALA A 33 16.69 1.93 25.35
N THR A 34 15.68 2.58 24.77
CA THR A 34 14.30 2.49 25.27
C THR A 34 13.52 1.35 24.59
N TRP A 35 14.13 0.65 23.64
CA TRP A 35 13.54 -0.46 22.90
C TRP A 35 13.91 -1.82 23.52
N PRO A 36 13.08 -2.86 23.37
CA PRO A 36 13.33 -4.16 23.97
C PRO A 36 14.58 -4.82 23.39
N GLU A 37 15.39 -5.42 24.27
CA GLU A 37 16.63 -6.15 23.93
C GLU A 37 16.44 -7.24 22.86
N SER A 38 15.22 -7.80 22.72
CA SER A 38 14.93 -8.81 21.70
C SER A 38 14.94 -8.27 20.28
N GLU A 39 14.81 -6.96 20.12
CA GLU A 39 14.84 -6.27 18.83
C GLU A 39 16.24 -5.72 18.50
N ASP A 40 17.21 -5.86 19.42
CA ASP A 40 18.55 -5.36 19.20
C ASP A 40 19.33 -6.26 18.24
N VAL A 41 19.86 -5.68 17.19
CA VAL A 41 20.62 -6.42 16.18
C VAL A 41 22.06 -6.47 16.65
N ALA A 42 22.57 -7.68 16.92
CA ALA A 42 23.95 -7.88 17.36
C ALA A 42 24.94 -7.10 16.47
N GLU A 43 25.69 -6.20 17.09
CA GLU A 43 26.65 -5.36 16.38
C GLU A 43 27.70 -6.25 15.69
N LYS A 44 27.81 -6.10 14.37
CA LYS A 44 28.71 -6.93 13.56
C LYS A 44 30.15 -6.67 14.01
N PRO A 45 30.90 -7.70 14.46
CA PRO A 45 32.27 -7.49 14.92
C PRO A 45 33.10 -6.88 13.79
N GLN A 46 33.68 -5.71 14.07
CA GLN A 46 34.73 -5.14 13.23
C GLN A 46 35.90 -6.15 13.21
N PRO A 47 36.43 -6.53 12.03
CA PRO A 47 37.30 -7.69 11.93
C PRO A 47 38.69 -7.35 12.49
N SER A 48 38.94 -7.74 13.72
CA SER A 48 40.28 -7.84 14.31
C SER A 48 40.47 -9.23 14.93
N ASP A 49 41.46 -9.94 14.36
CA ASP A 49 42.14 -11.19 14.74
C ASP A 49 41.41 -12.55 14.74
N PRO A 50 41.89 -13.55 13.96
CA PRO A 50 41.23 -14.85 13.74
C PRO A 50 41.65 -15.92 14.76
N SER A 51 41.72 -15.60 16.05
CA SER A 51 42.19 -16.57 17.05
C SER A 51 41.54 -16.41 18.43
N SER A 52 40.21 -16.39 18.49
CA SER A 52 39.44 -16.96 19.60
C SER A 52 37.96 -16.90 19.26
N ALA A 53 37.45 -17.93 18.57
CA ALA A 53 36.02 -18.10 18.37
C ALA A 53 35.60 -19.41 19.04
N ALA A 54 35.33 -19.34 20.33
CA ALA A 54 34.40 -20.28 20.95
C ALA A 54 33.04 -20.06 20.27
N ALA A 55 32.50 -21.12 19.67
CA ALA A 55 31.25 -21.06 18.92
C ALA A 55 30.11 -20.54 19.83
N PRO A 56 29.34 -19.52 19.41
CA PRO A 56 28.13 -19.15 20.12
C PRO A 56 27.09 -20.26 19.97
N ALA A 57 26.36 -20.52 21.06
CA ALA A 57 25.25 -21.46 21.06
C ALA A 57 24.19 -21.02 20.02
N ALA A 58 23.73 -21.97 19.20
CA ALA A 58 22.74 -21.72 18.17
C ALA A 58 21.41 -21.23 18.79
N PRO A 59 20.75 -20.21 18.22
CA PRO A 59 19.45 -19.78 18.71
C PRO A 59 18.39 -20.85 18.45
N THR A 60 17.67 -21.23 19.50
CA THR A 60 16.49 -22.10 19.40
C THR A 60 15.34 -21.29 18.80
N GLY A 61 15.18 -21.35 17.48
CA GLY A 61 14.02 -20.79 16.78
C GLY A 61 12.71 -21.49 17.17
N PRO A 62 11.54 -20.89 16.85
CA PRO A 62 10.25 -21.42 17.25
C PRO A 62 9.98 -22.81 16.66
N VAL A 63 9.51 -23.74 17.51
CA VAL A 63 9.12 -25.09 17.10
C VAL A 63 7.72 -25.03 16.49
N TRP A 64 7.63 -25.28 15.19
CA TRP A 64 6.35 -25.39 14.48
C TRP A 64 5.65 -26.73 14.81
N PRO A 65 4.30 -26.82 14.81
CA PRO A 65 3.60 -28.10 14.97
C PRO A 65 4.06 -29.14 13.95
N ALA A 66 3.94 -30.43 14.34
CA ALA A 66 4.68 -31.61 13.88
C ALA A 66 4.57 -32.03 12.37
N GLY A 67 4.36 -31.08 11.46
CA GLY A 67 4.37 -31.30 10.01
C GLY A 67 5.01 -30.17 9.18
N GLY A 68 5.64 -29.17 9.82
CA GLY A 68 6.40 -28.13 9.10
C GLY A 68 7.84 -28.56 8.77
N PRO A 69 8.47 -28.04 7.70
CA PRO A 69 9.87 -28.31 7.43
C PRO A 69 10.72 -27.70 8.55
N VAL A 70 11.50 -28.54 9.23
CA VAL A 70 12.42 -28.13 10.28
C VAL A 70 13.61 -27.44 9.62
N LEU A 71 13.57 -26.11 9.54
CA LEU A 71 14.64 -25.30 8.92
C LEU A 71 15.93 -25.26 9.77
N ASN A 72 15.91 -25.81 10.98
CA ASN A 72 17.03 -25.83 11.91
C ASN A 72 17.44 -27.27 12.25
N ARG A 73 17.75 -28.07 11.23
CA ARG A 73 18.29 -29.43 11.41
C ARG A 73 19.82 -29.35 11.50
N ASP A 74 20.41 -30.04 12.47
CA ASP A 74 21.86 -30.10 12.64
C ASP A 74 22.51 -30.65 11.34
N PRO A 75 23.38 -29.89 10.66
CA PRO A 75 24.03 -30.32 9.41
C PRO A 75 24.85 -31.60 9.56
N ARG A 76 25.22 -31.99 10.80
CA ARG A 76 25.95 -33.23 11.09
C ARG A 76 25.06 -34.45 11.25
N ALA A 77 23.74 -34.26 11.33
CA ALA A 77 22.76 -35.34 11.45
C ALA A 77 22.22 -35.83 10.10
N VAL A 78 22.58 -35.15 9.01
CA VAL A 78 22.23 -35.54 7.63
C VAL A 78 23.34 -36.49 7.15
N GLY A 79 22.98 -37.76 6.91
CA GLY A 79 23.89 -38.71 6.29
C GLY A 79 24.23 -38.29 4.85
N PRO A 80 25.40 -38.68 4.30
CA PRO A 80 25.80 -38.31 2.94
C PRO A 80 24.84 -38.77 1.82
N ASP A 81 23.86 -39.61 2.15
CA ASP A 81 22.87 -40.18 1.22
C ASP A 81 21.45 -39.61 1.38
N GLU A 82 21.23 -38.60 2.26
CA GLU A 82 19.91 -37.97 2.38
C GLU A 82 19.80 -36.73 1.47
N PRO A 83 18.79 -36.67 0.57
CA PRO A 83 18.61 -35.54 -0.34
C PRO A 83 18.31 -34.29 0.49
N SER A 84 19.23 -33.32 0.41
CA SER A 84 19.07 -32.06 1.11
C SER A 84 17.94 -31.24 0.48
N LEU A 85 17.28 -30.38 1.26
CA LEU A 85 16.27 -29.47 0.73
C LEU A 85 16.84 -28.49 -0.31
N LEU A 86 18.16 -28.28 -0.30
CA LEU A 86 18.86 -27.50 -1.32
C LEU A 86 18.95 -28.26 -2.65
N ASP A 87 19.13 -29.58 -2.59
CA ASP A 87 19.14 -30.47 -3.76
C ASP A 87 17.76 -30.52 -4.42
N GLY A 88 16.70 -30.46 -3.60
CA GLY A 88 15.33 -30.24 -4.08
C GLY A 88 15.16 -28.88 -4.78
N LEU A 89 15.76 -27.82 -4.22
CA LEU A 89 15.72 -26.46 -4.78
C LEU A 89 16.45 -26.35 -6.13
N ASP A 90 17.59 -27.02 -6.29
CA ASP A 90 18.35 -27.07 -7.54
C ASP A 90 17.60 -27.83 -8.66
N SER A 91 16.69 -28.74 -8.30
CA SER A 91 15.83 -29.47 -9.25
C SER A 91 14.59 -28.67 -9.71
N PHE A 92 14.17 -27.61 -9.01
CA PHE A 92 12.95 -26.82 -9.33
C PHE A 92 12.97 -26.07 -10.68
N GLY A 93 14.04 -26.17 -11.46
CA GLY A 93 14.06 -25.67 -12.84
C GLY A 93 15.00 -26.42 -13.79
N ALA A 94 15.66 -27.50 -13.35
CA ALA A 94 16.67 -28.21 -14.12
C ALA A 94 16.08 -29.17 -15.17
N ASP A 95 14.84 -29.64 -14.96
CA ASP A 95 14.10 -30.54 -15.87
C ASP A 95 12.91 -29.85 -16.57
N LEU A 96 12.89 -28.51 -16.59
CA LEU A 96 11.97 -27.80 -17.46
C LEU A 96 12.40 -28.09 -18.91
N PRO A 97 11.50 -28.55 -19.80
CA PRO A 97 11.85 -28.61 -21.21
C PRO A 97 12.36 -27.24 -21.62
N ASP A 98 13.45 -27.19 -22.40
CA ASP A 98 13.90 -25.98 -23.09
C ASP A 98 12.77 -25.58 -24.06
N ASP A 99 11.74 -24.96 -23.51
CA ASP A 99 10.61 -24.47 -24.27
C ASP A 99 11.14 -23.22 -24.95
N ASP A 100 11.56 -23.38 -26.21
CA ASP A 100 11.83 -22.31 -27.18
C ASP A 100 10.57 -21.45 -27.46
N ALA A 101 9.64 -21.37 -26.49
CA ALA A 101 8.58 -20.40 -26.43
C ALA A 101 9.23 -19.03 -26.25
N GLY A 102 9.35 -18.30 -27.37
CA GLY A 102 9.93 -16.96 -27.40
C GLY A 102 9.32 -16.00 -26.36
N PRO A 103 9.95 -14.83 -26.16
CA PRO A 103 9.56 -13.88 -25.11
C PRO A 103 8.06 -13.61 -25.11
N PHE A 104 7.43 -13.72 -23.94
CA PHE A 104 6.01 -13.40 -23.75
C PHE A 104 5.73 -11.98 -24.28
N VAL A 105 4.91 -11.88 -25.32
CA VAL A 105 4.39 -10.61 -25.81
C VAL A 105 3.08 -10.37 -25.09
N PRO A 106 3.01 -9.38 -24.17
CA PRO A 106 1.75 -9.09 -23.50
C PRO A 106 0.70 -8.71 -24.54
N PRO A 107 -0.55 -9.20 -24.37
CA PRO A 107 -1.64 -8.73 -25.21
C PRO A 107 -1.76 -7.20 -25.07
N PRO A 108 -2.17 -6.49 -26.13
CA PRO A 108 -2.38 -5.06 -26.03
C PRO A 108 -3.38 -4.76 -24.91
N PRO A 109 -3.17 -3.70 -24.13
CA PRO A 109 -4.06 -3.36 -23.04
C PRO A 109 -5.48 -3.10 -23.58
N PRO A 110 -6.52 -3.54 -22.85
CA PRO A 110 -7.90 -3.24 -23.23
C PRO A 110 -8.13 -1.73 -23.32
N PRO A 111 -9.05 -1.27 -24.18
CA PRO A 111 -9.32 0.15 -24.34
C PRO A 111 -9.84 0.75 -23.03
N LEU A 112 -9.47 2.02 -22.77
CA LEU A 112 -9.89 2.71 -21.56
C LEU A 112 -11.43 2.83 -21.49
N PRO A 113 -12.02 2.71 -20.28
CA PRO A 113 -13.45 2.85 -20.08
C PRO A 113 -13.91 4.26 -20.47
N ARG A 114 -15.02 4.31 -21.21
CA ARG A 114 -15.61 5.55 -21.71
C ARG A 114 -16.37 6.22 -20.57
N ILE A 115 -16.20 7.53 -20.38
CA ILE A 115 -17.02 8.29 -19.42
C ILE A 115 -18.47 8.24 -19.90
N SER A 116 -19.36 7.67 -19.08
CA SER A 116 -20.78 7.57 -19.45
C SER A 116 -21.45 8.95 -19.38
N VAL A 117 -22.45 9.17 -20.23
CA VAL A 117 -23.24 10.40 -20.27
C VAL A 117 -23.90 10.68 -18.89
N GLN A 118 -24.29 9.63 -18.17
CA GLN A 118 -24.82 9.75 -16.80
C GLN A 118 -23.79 10.32 -15.81
N ALA A 119 -22.51 9.95 -15.91
CA ALA A 119 -21.47 10.51 -15.05
C ALA A 119 -21.30 12.02 -15.32
N VAL A 120 -21.39 12.43 -16.59
CA VAL A 120 -21.39 13.85 -16.96
C VAL A 120 -22.58 14.58 -16.35
N PHE A 121 -23.79 14.01 -16.43
CA PHE A 121 -24.98 14.59 -15.79
C PHE A 121 -24.85 14.69 -14.28
N GLY A 122 -24.28 13.68 -13.60
CA GLY A 122 -24.03 13.72 -12.16
C GLY A 122 -23.08 14.86 -11.76
N VAL A 123 -22.00 15.05 -12.52
CA VAL A 123 -21.07 16.17 -12.32
C VAL A 123 -21.75 17.52 -12.56
N ILE A 124 -22.52 17.65 -13.66
CA ILE A 124 -23.28 18.87 -13.94
C ILE A 124 -24.27 19.18 -12.82
N ALA A 125 -24.97 18.16 -12.29
CA ALA A 125 -25.92 18.33 -11.20
C ALA A 125 -25.24 18.85 -9.92
N ILE A 126 -24.03 18.40 -9.61
CA ILE A 126 -23.25 18.91 -8.48
C ILE A 126 -22.88 20.38 -8.68
N PHE A 127 -22.34 20.73 -9.85
CA PHE A 127 -21.97 22.12 -10.15
C PHE A 127 -23.18 23.05 -10.18
N ALA A 128 -24.29 22.61 -10.78
CA ALA A 128 -25.53 23.36 -10.83
C ALA A 128 -26.13 23.53 -9.43
N GLY A 129 -26.13 22.48 -8.60
CA GLY A 129 -26.61 22.54 -7.23
C GLY A 129 -25.74 23.46 -6.35
N LEU A 130 -24.42 23.40 -6.51
CA LEU A 130 -23.49 24.26 -5.78
C LEU A 130 -23.67 25.73 -6.19
N TRP A 131 -23.80 26.00 -7.50
CA TRP A 131 -24.06 27.35 -7.98
C TRP A 131 -25.39 27.87 -7.44
N LEU A 132 -26.45 27.08 -7.51
CA LEU A 132 -27.76 27.46 -6.96
C LEU A 132 -27.74 27.69 -5.45
N PHE A 133 -26.88 26.98 -4.71
CA PHE A 133 -26.70 27.18 -3.28
C PHE A 133 -26.04 28.52 -2.94
N PHE A 134 -25.14 29.01 -3.80
CA PHE A 134 -24.47 30.31 -3.62
C PHE A 134 -25.27 31.49 -4.18
N ASP A 135 -26.00 31.26 -5.26
CA ASP A 135 -26.78 32.27 -5.95
C ASP A 135 -28.24 31.80 -6.03
N THR A 136 -29.01 32.23 -5.04
CA THR A 136 -30.40 31.86 -4.84
C THR A 136 -31.37 32.68 -5.70
N ASP A 137 -30.89 33.73 -6.36
CA ASP A 137 -31.68 34.61 -7.23
C ASP A 137 -31.86 34.06 -8.66
N LEU A 138 -31.16 32.97 -9.01
CA LEU A 138 -31.36 32.29 -10.31
C LEU A 138 -32.76 31.71 -10.49
N LEU A 139 -33.48 31.41 -9.40
CA LEU A 139 -34.85 30.91 -9.45
C LEU A 139 -35.83 31.83 -8.70
N PRO A 140 -37.00 32.16 -9.28
CA PRO A 140 -38.03 32.98 -8.64
C PRO A 140 -38.86 32.18 -7.61
N LEU A 141 -38.22 31.24 -6.88
CA LEU A 141 -38.85 30.35 -5.91
C LEU A 141 -38.67 30.82 -4.45
N GLY A 142 -37.94 31.92 -4.25
CA GLY A 142 -37.58 32.45 -2.93
C GLY A 142 -36.28 31.82 -2.39
N GLU A 143 -35.53 32.62 -1.63
CA GLU A 143 -34.17 32.33 -1.17
C GLU A 143 -34.02 30.98 -0.44
N GLN A 144 -34.97 30.64 0.42
CA GLN A 144 -34.96 29.37 1.16
C GLN A 144 -35.19 28.16 0.24
N ALA A 145 -36.06 28.29 -0.77
CA ALA A 145 -36.40 27.18 -1.65
C ALA A 145 -35.24 26.86 -2.61
N SER A 146 -34.58 27.88 -3.16
CA SER A 146 -33.39 27.70 -4.02
C SER A 146 -32.22 27.11 -3.23
N MET A 147 -32.01 27.52 -1.98
CA MET A 147 -30.96 26.95 -1.13
C MET A 147 -31.19 25.46 -0.85
N VAL A 148 -32.43 25.06 -0.51
CA VAL A 148 -32.80 23.65 -0.32
C VAL A 148 -32.64 22.86 -1.62
N LEU A 149 -33.07 23.42 -2.75
CA LEU A 149 -32.96 22.76 -4.05
C LEU A 149 -31.50 22.59 -4.48
N GLY A 150 -30.64 23.58 -4.20
CA GLY A 150 -29.19 23.51 -4.42
C GLY A 150 -28.56 22.38 -3.61
N LEU A 151 -28.87 22.29 -2.31
CA LEU A 151 -28.39 21.23 -1.44
C LEU A 151 -28.87 19.84 -1.90
N VAL A 152 -30.16 19.69 -2.21
CA VAL A 152 -30.73 18.44 -2.74
C VAL A 152 -30.10 18.07 -4.08
N GLY A 153 -29.82 19.05 -4.94
CA GLY A 153 -29.11 18.86 -6.21
C GLY A 153 -27.69 18.33 -6.03
N VAL A 154 -26.93 18.90 -5.09
CA VAL A 154 -25.57 18.43 -4.76
C VAL A 154 -25.60 16.99 -4.23
N ILE A 155 -26.47 16.72 -3.25
CA ILE A 155 -26.60 15.38 -2.66
C ILE A 155 -27.08 14.37 -3.71
N GLY A 156 -28.07 14.73 -4.52
CA GLY A 156 -28.61 13.90 -5.59
C GLY A 156 -27.58 13.60 -6.68
N GLY A 157 -26.78 14.60 -7.09
CA GLY A 157 -25.69 14.42 -8.03
C GLY A 157 -24.59 13.50 -7.50
N ALA A 158 -24.21 13.67 -6.24
CA ALA A 158 -23.24 12.79 -5.58
C ALA A 158 -23.77 11.35 -5.46
N ALA A 159 -25.03 11.17 -5.04
CA ALA A 159 -25.67 9.86 -4.96
C ALA A 159 -25.74 9.17 -6.34
N ALA A 160 -26.04 9.92 -7.41
CA ALA A 160 -26.05 9.39 -8.77
C ALA A 160 -24.66 8.92 -9.21
N LEU A 161 -23.59 9.65 -8.89
CA LEU A 161 -22.21 9.24 -9.17
C LEU A 161 -21.80 7.99 -8.39
N ILE A 162 -22.18 7.89 -7.11
CA ILE A 162 -21.90 6.71 -6.28
C ILE A 162 -22.62 5.49 -6.85
N MET A 163 -23.90 5.63 -7.21
CA MET A 163 -24.66 4.55 -7.86
C MET A 163 -24.05 4.12 -9.20
N ARG A 164 -23.40 5.04 -9.92
CA ARG A 164 -22.66 4.72 -11.15
C ARG A 164 -21.32 4.03 -10.90
N LEU A 165 -20.61 4.42 -9.84
CA LEU A 165 -19.34 3.76 -9.46
C LEU A 165 -19.56 2.36 -8.89
N ARG A 166 -20.81 2.02 -8.55
CA ARG A 166 -21.18 0.68 -8.11
C ARG A 166 -20.97 -0.32 -9.26
N PRO A 167 -20.08 -1.32 -9.10
CA PRO A 167 -19.88 -2.37 -10.09
C PRO A 167 -21.17 -3.18 -10.32
N GLY A 168 -21.45 -3.58 -11.57
CA GLY A 168 -22.64 -4.34 -11.95
C GLY A 168 -23.87 -3.51 -12.34
N GLY A 169 -23.66 -2.28 -12.82
CA GLY A 169 -24.71 -1.43 -13.37
C GLY A 169 -25.20 -1.91 -14.75
N PRO A 170 -26.43 -1.53 -15.18
CA PRO A 170 -27.05 -2.00 -16.43
C PRO A 170 -26.30 -1.58 -17.72
N ASP A 171 -25.39 -0.61 -17.61
CA ASP A 171 -24.58 -0.07 -18.72
C ASP A 171 -23.16 -0.66 -18.74
N ASP A 172 -22.88 -1.73 -18.00
CA ASP A 172 -21.58 -2.41 -17.94
C ASP A 172 -21.61 -3.67 -18.85
N PRO A 173 -21.18 -3.56 -20.12
CA PRO A 173 -21.29 -4.65 -21.09
C PRO A 173 -20.27 -5.77 -20.88
N ASP A 174 -19.26 -5.59 -20.02
CA ASP A 174 -18.11 -6.49 -19.93
C ASP A 174 -17.72 -6.82 -18.48
N LEU A 175 -18.51 -7.67 -17.81
CA LEU A 175 -17.96 -8.61 -16.81
C LEU A 175 -18.54 -10.01 -16.99
N PRO A 176 -18.13 -10.77 -18.02
CA PRO A 176 -17.90 -12.19 -17.84
C PRO A 176 -16.56 -12.39 -17.09
N ASP A 177 -16.53 -13.40 -16.24
CA ASP A 177 -15.35 -14.07 -15.67
C ASP A 177 -14.86 -13.53 -14.30
N ASP A 178 -15.45 -14.03 -13.21
CA ASP A 178 -15.09 -15.28 -12.52
C ASP A 178 -13.84 -15.07 -11.66
N GLY A 179 -14.10 -14.56 -10.46
CA GLY A 179 -13.06 -14.36 -9.47
C GLY A 179 -12.43 -15.70 -9.13
N ALA A 180 -11.14 -15.83 -9.43
CA ALA A 180 -10.23 -16.89 -8.99
C ALA A 180 -10.90 -18.26 -8.75
N VAL A 181 -11.05 -19.07 -9.81
CA VAL A 181 -11.34 -20.50 -9.66
C VAL A 181 -10.10 -21.21 -9.13
N VAL A 182 -10.20 -21.73 -7.91
CA VAL A 182 -9.21 -22.61 -7.26
C VAL A 182 -9.62 -24.07 -7.36
#